data_AF-A0A9P8GM79-F1
#
_entry.id   AF-A0A9P8GM79-F1
#
_cell.length_a   1.000
_cell.length_b   1.000
_cell.length_c   1.000
_cell.angle_alpha   90.00
_cell.angle_beta   90.00
_cell.angle_gamma   90.00
#
_symmetry.space_group_name_H-M   'P 1'
#
loop_
_entity.id
_entity.type
_entity.pdbx_description
1 polymer ?
#
loop_
_entity_poly.entity_id
_entity_poly.type
_entity_poly.pdbx_seq_one_letter_code
_entity_poly.pdbx_strand_id
1 'polypeptide(L)'
;MEAGQRVLDLTAPLALAGISIFFITSYYSDFVLVPFNAKSTVISALEERGFAFEPVSNGHGANMTNVSSPLHSHIRNSSSSSSLDLQPPGTPPPATVAEWQTKTFSTLHRNDILPLVNESLELRSCAGYRSDSVEIHDAIQLGILKCLLTNPRFMSITLTQTDTVSLTLDQELLSQFPSSGEGILLQNDQIYFAIVFDLRKLPEESTGIICGVAGRLLERLGDEGQGEGAFNMSYLSTARTGNVIVREDEVNEALAALLEEEAMSVDSLDGMTNSHL
;
A
#
# COMPACT_ATOMS: atom_id res chain seq x y z
N MET A 1 -5.01 2.59 14.43
CA MET A 1 -5.38 2.94 13.05
C MET A 1 -5.14 1.72 12.21
N GLU A 2 -6.19 1.23 11.57
CA GLU A 2 -6.13 0.03 10.73
C GLU A 2 -5.22 0.28 9.53
N ALA A 3 -4.42 -0.70 9.13
CA ALA A 3 -3.38 -0.48 8.12
C ALA A 3 -3.98 -0.12 6.76
N GLY A 4 -5.09 -0.72 6.36
CA GLY A 4 -5.81 -0.38 5.12
C GLY A 4 -6.29 1.08 5.10
N GLN A 5 -6.88 1.57 6.19
CA GLN A 5 -7.32 2.96 6.30
C GLN A 5 -6.15 3.95 6.17
N ARG A 6 -4.98 3.64 6.75
CA ARG A 6 -3.77 4.47 6.61
C ARG A 6 -3.33 4.61 5.15
N VAL A 7 -3.34 3.51 4.40
CA VAL A 7 -2.99 3.51 2.98
C VAL A 7 -3.96 4.42 2.22
N LEU A 8 -5.27 4.31 2.48
CA LEU A 8 -6.27 5.12 1.81
C LEU A 8 -6.13 6.61 2.15
N ASP A 9 -5.99 6.95 3.42
CA ASP A 9 -5.85 8.34 3.90
C ASP A 9 -4.63 9.04 3.30
N LEU A 10 -3.55 8.29 3.09
CA LEU A 10 -2.32 8.79 2.49
C LEU A 10 -2.41 8.87 0.95
N THR A 11 -3.00 7.88 0.30
CA THR A 11 -2.95 7.75 -1.18
C THR A 11 -4.09 8.48 -1.89
N ALA A 12 -5.26 8.63 -1.27
CA ALA A 12 -6.40 9.35 -1.84
C ALA A 12 -6.10 10.82 -2.18
N PRO A 13 -5.51 11.66 -1.30
CA PRO A 13 -5.17 13.04 -1.67
C PRO A 13 -4.16 13.13 -2.80
N LEU A 14 -3.20 12.20 -2.89
CA LEU A 14 -2.21 12.17 -3.96
C LEU A 14 -2.85 11.79 -5.31
N ALA A 15 -3.77 10.83 -5.29
CA ALA A 15 -4.56 10.48 -6.47
C ALA A 15 -5.40 11.67 -6.95
N LEU A 16 -6.08 12.37 -6.03
CA LEU A 16 -6.87 13.57 -6.31
C LEU A 16 -6.03 14.70 -6.92
N ALA A 17 -4.79 14.86 -6.46
CA ALA A 17 -3.83 15.79 -7.02
C ALA A 17 -3.20 15.33 -8.35
N GLY A 18 -3.56 14.14 -8.85
CA GLY A 18 -3.04 13.59 -10.10
C GLY A 18 -1.57 13.17 -10.01
N ILE A 19 -1.12 12.74 -8.84
CA ILE A 19 0.28 12.38 -8.57
C ILE A 19 0.44 10.86 -8.65
N SER A 20 1.34 10.41 -9.53
CA SER A 20 1.76 9.01 -9.61
C SER A 20 2.64 8.67 -8.40
N ILE A 21 2.46 7.47 -7.84
CA ILE A 21 3.18 7.04 -6.64
C ILE A 21 3.66 5.59 -6.77
N PHE A 22 4.77 5.27 -6.12
CA PHE A 22 5.12 3.89 -5.79
C PHE A 22 4.98 3.71 -4.29
N PHE A 23 4.27 2.67 -3.87
CA PHE A 23 4.12 2.29 -2.47
C PHE A 23 4.93 1.01 -2.22
N ILE A 24 5.81 1.05 -1.20
CA ILE A 24 6.67 -0.06 -0.80
C ILE A 24 6.46 -0.32 0.68
N THR A 25 5.70 -1.37 1.01
CA THR A 25 5.69 -1.91 2.37
C THR A 25 6.98 -2.68 2.65
N SER A 26 7.56 -2.44 3.82
CA SER A 26 8.69 -3.19 4.38
C SER A 26 8.35 -3.67 5.79
N TYR A 27 9.23 -4.48 6.39
CA TYR A 27 9.11 -4.96 7.77
C TYR A 27 8.95 -3.83 8.78
N TYR A 28 9.62 -2.70 8.55
CA TYR A 28 9.72 -1.60 9.51
C TYR A 28 8.76 -0.45 9.23
N SER A 29 8.50 -0.17 7.95
CA SER A 29 7.79 1.03 7.52
C SER A 29 7.24 0.90 6.12
N ASP A 30 6.25 1.74 5.81
CA ASP A 30 5.72 1.93 4.47
C ASP A 30 6.38 3.16 3.83
N PHE A 31 6.86 3.01 2.60
CA PHE A 31 7.45 4.10 1.82
C PHE A 31 6.52 4.49 0.68
N VAL A 32 6.26 5.79 0.54
CA VAL A 32 5.56 6.36 -0.61
C VAL A 32 6.55 7.21 -1.39
N LEU A 33 6.92 6.74 -2.59
CA LEU A 33 7.77 7.45 -3.51
C LEU A 33 6.91 8.30 -4.44
N VAL A 34 7.30 9.55 -4.60
CA VAL A 34 6.62 10.54 -5.43
C VAL A 34 7.62 11.20 -6.38
N PRO A 35 7.20 11.66 -7.57
CA PRO A 35 8.05 12.44 -8.45
C PRO A 35 8.62 13.69 -7.75
N PHE A 36 9.92 13.94 -7.90
CA PHE A 36 10.59 15.05 -7.22
C PHE A 36 9.98 16.42 -7.58
N ASN A 37 9.59 16.61 -8.84
CA ASN A 37 8.92 17.81 -9.33
C ASN A 37 7.53 18.02 -8.73
N ALA A 38 6.88 16.98 -8.21
CA ALA A 38 5.58 17.07 -7.55
C ALA A 38 5.68 17.41 -6.05
N LYS A 39 6.89 17.54 -5.48
CA LYS A 39 7.12 17.71 -4.04
C LYS A 39 6.24 18.79 -3.39
N SER A 40 6.14 19.97 -3.98
CA SER A 40 5.31 21.06 -3.41
C SER A 40 3.83 20.69 -3.40
N THR A 41 3.34 20.11 -4.50
CA THR A 41 1.95 19.66 -4.63
C THR A 41 1.63 18.55 -3.64
N VAL A 42 2.55 17.59 -3.44
CA VAL A 42 2.44 16.52 -2.45
C VAL A 42 2.30 17.09 -1.04
N ILE A 43 3.18 18.02 -0.66
CA ILE A 43 3.14 18.65 0.67
C ILE A 43 1.80 19.35 0.88
N SER A 44 1.37 20.21 -0.06
CA SER A 44 0.09 20.92 0.04
C SER A 44 -1.11 19.98 0.11
N ALA A 45 -1.17 18.96 -0.76
CA ALA A 45 -2.28 18.00 -0.78
C ALA A 45 -2.39 17.18 0.51
N LEU A 46 -1.27 16.87 1.16
CA LEU A 46 -1.25 16.14 2.43
C LEU A 46 -1.53 17.07 3.63
N GLU A 47 -1.01 18.30 3.62
CA GLU A 47 -1.31 19.30 4.66
C GLU A 47 -2.80 19.67 4.71
N GLU A 48 -3.45 19.78 3.55
CA GLU A 48 -4.91 19.97 3.45
C GLU A 48 -5.71 18.82 4.10
N ARG A 49 -5.09 17.66 4.29
CA ARG A 49 -5.66 16.49 4.97
C ARG A 49 -5.14 16.27 6.39
N GLY A 50 -4.45 17.26 6.96
CA GLY A 50 -3.99 17.22 8.35
C GLY A 50 -2.71 16.43 8.57
N PHE A 51 -1.90 16.22 7.53
CA PHE A 51 -0.52 15.80 7.71
C PHE A 51 0.36 17.02 8.00
N ALA A 52 1.30 16.87 8.92
CA ALA A 52 2.29 17.89 9.28
C ALA A 52 3.69 17.41 8.88
N PHE A 53 4.44 18.28 8.23
CA PHE A 53 5.84 18.04 7.85
C PHE A 53 6.76 18.85 8.78
N GLU A 54 7.51 18.17 9.64
CA GLU A 54 8.52 18.83 10.47
C GLU A 54 9.82 18.99 9.70
N PRO A 55 10.35 20.21 9.53
CA PRO A 55 11.62 20.42 8.84
C PRO A 55 12.77 19.80 9.65
N VAL A 56 13.48 18.83 9.07
CA VAL A 56 14.70 18.29 9.68
C VAL A 56 15.79 19.34 9.47
N SER A 57 16.48 19.71 10.56
CA SER A 57 17.47 20.80 10.66
C SER A 57 18.65 20.71 9.67
N ASN A 58 18.80 19.60 8.93
CA ASN A 58 19.87 19.39 7.95
C ASN A 58 19.40 19.45 6.47
N GLY A 59 18.22 20.02 6.20
CA GLY A 59 17.89 20.65 4.92
C GLY A 59 17.39 19.76 3.77
N HIS A 60 17.28 18.43 3.95
CA HIS A 60 16.81 17.53 2.88
C HIS A 60 15.78 16.47 3.32
N GLY A 61 15.21 16.58 4.52
CA GLY A 61 14.17 15.68 5.01
C GLY A 61 13.12 16.43 5.81
N ALA A 62 11.89 15.90 5.81
CA ALA A 62 10.86 16.30 6.74
C ALA A 62 10.23 15.04 7.34
N ASN A 63 10.05 15.01 8.67
CA ASN A 63 9.28 13.94 9.30
C ASN A 63 7.80 14.24 9.07
N MET A 64 7.07 13.28 8.51
CA MET A 64 5.64 13.41 8.27
C MET A 64 4.87 12.76 9.41
N THR A 65 3.97 13.51 10.05
CA THR A 65 3.07 12.99 11.09
C THR A 65 1.62 13.33 10.73
N ASN A 66 0.69 12.40 10.97
CA ASN A 66 -0.74 12.69 10.79
C ASN A 66 -1.29 13.22 12.12
N VAL A 67 -1.52 14.53 12.20
CA VAL A 67 -2.02 15.20 13.43
C VAL A 67 -3.52 15.00 13.64
N SER A 68 -4.22 14.45 12.66
CA SER A 68 -5.66 14.14 12.71
C SER A 68 -5.96 12.71 13.16
N SER A 69 -4.94 11.87 13.39
CA SER A 69 -5.13 10.49 13.87
C SER A 69 -5.47 10.44 15.37
N PRO A 70 -6.44 9.61 15.84
CA PRO A 70 -6.96 9.67 17.21
C PRO A 70 -5.96 9.29 18.33
N LEU A 71 -4.73 8.91 18.01
CA LEU A 71 -3.79 8.34 18.98
C LEU A 71 -2.87 9.36 19.69
N HIS A 72 -3.05 10.66 19.45
CA HIS A 72 -2.29 11.71 20.16
C HIS A 72 -3.17 12.73 20.91
N SER A 73 -4.34 12.31 21.40
CA SER A 73 -5.17 13.14 22.27
C SER A 73 -4.72 13.10 23.73
N HIS A 74 -3.49 13.47 24.05
CA HIS A 74 -3.14 13.89 25.42
C HIS A 74 -2.05 14.97 25.38
N ILE A 75 -2.34 16.10 26.06
CA ILE A 75 -1.57 17.36 26.20
C ILE A 75 -1.97 18.39 25.11
N ARG A 76 -2.86 19.39 25.30
CA ARG A 76 -3.39 20.14 26.46
C ARG A 76 -4.73 20.84 26.09
N ASN A 77 -5.66 20.97 27.05
CA ASN A 77 -6.72 22.00 27.12
C ASN A 77 -6.15 23.41 26.89
N SER A 78 -6.83 24.47 26.42
CA SER A 78 -8.23 24.92 26.30
C SER A 78 -8.23 26.05 25.25
N SER A 79 -9.26 26.31 24.44
CA SER A 79 -10.42 27.18 24.78
C SER A 79 -11.43 27.22 23.62
N SER A 80 -12.69 27.49 23.98
CA SER A 80 -13.96 27.58 23.22
C SER A 80 -14.08 28.68 22.14
N SER A 81 -14.85 28.44 21.05
CA SER A 81 -16.25 28.94 20.86
C SER A 81 -16.75 28.98 19.39
N SER A 82 -18.01 28.53 19.21
CA SER A 82 -19.10 28.93 18.28
C SER A 82 -18.99 28.85 16.74
N SER A 83 -19.85 27.97 16.17
CA SER A 83 -20.97 28.24 15.21
C SER A 83 -20.75 29.13 13.98
N LEU A 84 -21.04 28.61 12.78
CA LEU A 84 -22.14 29.06 11.89
C LEU A 84 -22.15 28.29 10.54
N ASP A 85 -23.36 27.89 10.10
CA ASP A 85 -23.74 27.38 8.77
C ASP A 85 -23.31 28.30 7.63
N LEU A 86 -22.93 27.73 6.46
CA LEU A 86 -23.12 28.31 5.11
C LEU A 86 -22.84 27.25 4.00
N GLN A 87 -23.87 26.90 3.21
CA GLN A 87 -23.81 26.36 1.82
C GLN A 87 -24.35 27.50 0.91
N PRO A 88 -24.11 27.67 -0.44
CA PRO A 88 -23.84 26.70 -1.54
C PRO A 88 -22.96 27.28 -2.72
N PRO A 89 -23.15 26.97 -4.04
CA PRO A 89 -23.15 25.71 -4.83
C PRO A 89 -22.07 25.67 -5.97
N GLY A 90 -21.86 24.52 -6.62
CA GLY A 90 -21.27 24.43 -7.97
C GLY A 90 -20.37 23.21 -8.19
N THR A 91 -20.96 22.11 -8.70
CA THR A 91 -20.36 20.85 -9.21
C THR A 91 -18.88 20.58 -8.86
N PRO A 92 -18.59 19.62 -7.95
CA PRO A 92 -17.22 19.31 -7.57
C PRO A 92 -16.48 18.50 -8.66
N PRO A 93 -15.14 18.63 -8.77
CA PRO A 93 -14.30 17.61 -9.43
C PRO A 93 -14.44 16.26 -8.69
N PRO A 94 -14.02 15.11 -9.23
CA PRO A 94 -14.24 13.81 -8.56
C PRO A 94 -13.68 13.88 -7.14
N ALA A 95 -14.55 13.86 -6.13
CA ALA A 95 -14.24 14.26 -4.76
C ALA A 95 -14.35 13.08 -3.77
N THR A 96 -14.71 11.87 -4.21
CA THR A 96 -14.94 10.73 -3.33
C THR A 96 -14.05 9.53 -3.65
N VAL A 97 -13.70 8.73 -2.63
CA VAL A 97 -12.98 7.46 -2.79
C VAL A 97 -13.71 6.52 -3.75
N ALA A 98 -15.05 6.52 -3.72
CA ALA A 98 -15.89 5.71 -4.59
C ALA A 98 -15.65 6.01 -6.08
N GLU A 99 -15.53 7.28 -6.47
CA GLU A 99 -15.24 7.65 -7.86
C GLU A 99 -13.86 7.16 -8.31
N TRP A 100 -12.87 7.17 -7.39
CA TRP A 100 -11.54 6.62 -7.66
C TRP A 100 -11.52 5.11 -7.77
N GLN A 101 -12.34 4.39 -6.99
CA GLN A 101 -12.54 2.96 -7.16
C GLN A 101 -13.06 2.69 -8.58
N THR A 102 -14.21 3.26 -8.95
CA THR A 102 -14.83 3.05 -10.27
C THR A 102 -13.88 3.39 -11.41
N LYS A 103 -13.17 4.54 -11.32
CA LYS A 103 -12.18 4.96 -12.32
C LYS A 103 -11.01 3.97 -12.44
N THR A 104 -10.53 3.46 -11.30
CA THR A 104 -9.42 2.51 -11.25
C THR A 104 -9.80 1.21 -11.95
N PHE A 105 -10.91 0.58 -11.55
CA PHE A 105 -11.35 -0.69 -12.15
C PHE A 105 -11.75 -0.53 -13.61
N SER A 106 -12.35 0.59 -14.00
CA SER A 106 -12.59 0.91 -15.42
C SER A 106 -11.28 0.98 -16.23
N THR A 107 -10.21 1.53 -15.63
CA THR A 107 -8.89 1.64 -16.27
C THR A 107 -8.22 0.28 -16.38
N LEU A 108 -8.25 -0.53 -15.31
CA LEU A 108 -7.72 -1.89 -15.31
C LEU A 108 -8.43 -2.76 -16.35
N HIS A 109 -9.76 -2.75 -16.35
CA HIS A 109 -10.58 -3.54 -17.27
C HIS A 109 -10.35 -3.13 -18.73
N ARG A 110 -10.36 -1.82 -19.05
CA ARG A 110 -10.11 -1.34 -20.42
C ARG A 110 -8.76 -1.79 -20.98
N ASN A 111 -7.78 -2.03 -20.10
CA ASN A 111 -6.46 -2.50 -20.47
C ASN A 111 -6.30 -4.01 -20.29
N ASP A 112 -7.36 -4.76 -20.00
CA ASP A 112 -7.31 -6.22 -19.79
C ASP A 112 -6.27 -6.58 -18.71
N ILE A 113 -6.44 -5.95 -17.54
CA ILE A 113 -5.61 -6.15 -16.35
C ILE A 113 -6.51 -6.77 -15.28
N LEU A 114 -6.24 -8.03 -14.97
CA LEU A 114 -6.95 -8.82 -13.98
C LEU A 114 -6.09 -9.01 -12.72
N PRO A 115 -6.70 -9.01 -11.52
CA PRO A 115 -6.01 -9.45 -10.30
C PRO A 115 -5.76 -10.95 -10.37
N LEU A 116 -4.52 -11.38 -10.14
CA LEU A 116 -4.14 -12.80 -10.17
C LEU A 116 -3.40 -13.19 -8.88
N VAL A 117 -3.72 -14.36 -8.34
CA VAL A 117 -3.00 -14.96 -7.21
C VAL A 117 -2.31 -16.23 -7.65
N ASN A 118 -1.11 -16.47 -7.12
CA ASN A 118 -0.45 -17.76 -7.23
C ASN A 118 -0.46 -18.46 -5.88
N GLU A 119 -1.34 -19.45 -5.72
CA GLU A 119 -1.50 -20.19 -4.46
C GLU A 119 -0.28 -21.03 -4.07
N SER A 120 0.65 -21.27 -4.99
CA SER A 120 1.90 -21.97 -4.68
C SER A 120 3.01 -21.04 -4.17
N LEU A 121 2.75 -19.74 -4.07
CA LEU A 121 3.74 -18.71 -3.74
C LEU A 121 3.41 -18.11 -2.37
N GLU A 122 3.81 -18.82 -1.33
CA GLU A 122 3.64 -18.40 0.06
C GLU A 122 4.70 -17.35 0.43
N LEU A 123 4.28 -16.17 0.86
CA LEU A 123 5.17 -15.07 1.20
C LEU A 123 5.41 -14.98 2.70
N ARG A 124 6.65 -14.64 3.05
CA ARG A 124 7.11 -14.37 4.42
C ARG A 124 7.77 -12.99 4.48
N SER A 125 7.38 -12.21 5.48
CA SER A 125 8.02 -10.94 5.80
C SER A 125 9.02 -11.15 6.93
N CYS A 126 10.25 -10.70 6.74
CA CYS A 126 11.31 -10.87 7.71
C CYS A 126 12.30 -9.69 7.73
N ALA A 127 12.98 -9.54 8.85
CA ALA A 127 14.06 -8.59 9.04
C ALA A 127 15.39 -9.29 9.30
N GLY A 128 16.50 -8.71 8.86
CA GLY A 128 17.82 -9.16 9.28
C GLY A 128 17.99 -8.96 10.79
N TYR A 129 18.59 -9.94 11.45
CA TYR A 129 18.90 -9.84 12.87
C TYR A 129 19.89 -8.69 13.11
N ARG A 130 19.59 -7.82 14.08
CA ARG A 130 20.49 -6.73 14.46
C ARG A 130 21.58 -7.29 15.39
N SER A 131 22.78 -7.46 14.85
CA SER A 131 23.95 -7.89 15.61
C SER A 131 25.17 -7.08 15.22
N ASP A 132 26.05 -6.85 16.19
CA ASP A 132 27.38 -6.27 15.96
C ASP A 132 28.39 -7.32 15.46
N SER A 133 27.99 -8.60 15.41
CA SER A 133 28.80 -9.69 14.85
C SER A 133 28.85 -9.61 13.33
N VAL A 134 30.07 -9.52 12.80
CA VAL A 134 30.35 -9.53 11.36
C VAL A 134 29.92 -10.87 10.75
N GLU A 135 30.08 -11.96 11.49
CA GLU A 135 29.72 -13.30 11.03
C GLU A 135 28.23 -13.43 10.72
N ILE A 136 27.37 -12.83 11.55
CA ILE A 136 25.93 -12.79 11.33
C ILE A 136 25.60 -11.94 10.10
N HIS A 137 26.23 -10.78 9.96
CA HIS A 137 26.02 -9.90 8.81
C HIS A 137 26.41 -10.58 7.48
N ASP A 138 27.58 -11.20 7.44
CA ASP A 138 28.07 -11.95 6.27
C ASP A 138 27.15 -13.13 5.93
N ALA A 139 26.62 -13.81 6.95
CA ALA A 139 25.68 -14.91 6.75
C ALA A 139 24.34 -14.44 6.14
N ILE A 140 23.82 -13.28 6.56
CA ILE A 140 22.62 -12.67 5.97
C ILE A 140 22.88 -12.25 4.52
N GLN A 141 24.00 -11.58 4.26
CA GLN A 141 24.38 -11.17 2.89
C GLN A 141 24.54 -12.39 1.97
N LEU A 142 25.18 -13.44 2.45
CA LEU A 142 25.32 -14.69 1.71
C LEU A 142 23.97 -15.36 1.45
N GLY A 143 23.04 -15.34 2.42
CA GLY A 143 21.67 -15.83 2.23
C GLY A 143 20.94 -15.07 1.12
N ILE A 144 21.00 -13.74 1.15
CA ILE A 144 20.45 -12.88 0.09
C ILE A 144 21.06 -13.22 -1.28
N LEU A 145 22.39 -13.33 -1.35
CA LEU A 145 23.08 -13.67 -2.59
C LEU A 145 22.62 -15.03 -3.13
N LYS A 146 22.50 -16.05 -2.26
CA LYS A 146 21.99 -17.37 -2.64
C LYS A 146 20.55 -17.29 -3.18
N CYS A 147 19.66 -16.53 -2.54
CA CYS A 147 18.30 -16.32 -3.04
C CYS A 147 18.29 -15.68 -4.44
N LEU A 148 19.16 -14.69 -4.69
CA LEU A 148 19.27 -14.05 -6.00
C LEU A 148 19.79 -15.03 -7.07
N LEU A 149 20.67 -15.95 -6.71
CA LEU A 149 21.20 -16.98 -7.60
C LEU A 149 20.17 -18.07 -7.95
N THR A 150 19.11 -18.23 -7.15
CA THR A 150 18.02 -19.18 -7.42
C THR A 150 16.93 -18.63 -8.33
N ASN A 151 17.06 -17.39 -8.82
CA ASN A 151 16.06 -16.70 -9.65
C ASN A 151 14.66 -16.70 -9.00
N PRO A 152 14.51 -15.94 -7.89
CA PRO A 152 13.34 -16.02 -7.04
C PRO A 152 12.10 -15.53 -7.78
N ARG A 153 10.96 -16.21 -7.60
CA ARG A 153 9.68 -15.82 -8.19
C ARG A 153 9.13 -14.53 -7.57
N PHE A 154 9.40 -14.33 -6.28
CA PHE A 154 9.08 -13.12 -5.55
C PHE A 154 10.13 -12.87 -4.47
N MET A 155 10.76 -11.70 -4.50
CA MET A 155 11.68 -11.24 -3.48
C MET A 155 11.72 -9.71 -3.50
N SER A 156 11.42 -9.10 -2.37
CA SER A 156 11.61 -7.67 -2.08
C SER A 156 12.70 -7.53 -1.04
N ILE A 157 13.64 -6.62 -1.29
CA ILE A 157 14.73 -6.28 -0.37
C ILE A 157 14.70 -4.77 -0.18
N THR A 158 14.54 -4.32 1.05
CA THR A 158 14.58 -2.90 1.40
C THR A 158 15.71 -2.66 2.40
N LEU A 159 16.67 -1.82 2.00
CA LEU A 159 17.80 -1.39 2.83
C LEU A 159 17.65 0.10 3.12
N THR A 160 17.57 0.47 4.39
CA THR A 160 17.52 1.86 4.84
C THR A 160 18.80 2.21 5.62
N GLN A 161 18.97 3.49 5.98
CA GLN A 161 20.11 3.91 6.79
C GLN A 161 19.96 3.57 8.28
N THR A 162 18.72 3.38 8.74
CA THR A 162 18.36 3.27 10.16
C THR A 162 18.06 1.83 10.59
N ASP A 163 17.51 1.04 9.68
CA ASP A 163 16.99 -0.29 9.96
C ASP A 163 17.91 -1.37 9.41
N THR A 164 17.76 -2.58 9.93
CA THR A 164 18.40 -3.74 9.29
C THR A 164 17.67 -4.07 8.00
N VAL A 165 18.21 -5.00 7.21
CA VAL A 165 17.57 -5.41 5.96
C VAL A 165 16.14 -5.88 6.21
N SER A 166 15.19 -5.35 5.44
CA SER A 166 13.84 -5.88 5.37
C SER A 166 13.69 -6.74 4.12
N LEU A 167 13.05 -7.89 4.27
CA LEU A 167 12.83 -8.87 3.22
C LEU A 167 11.36 -9.27 3.17
N THR A 168 10.80 -9.36 1.97
CA THR A 168 9.54 -10.07 1.72
C THR A 168 9.79 -11.05 0.59
N LEU A 169 9.69 -12.34 0.86
CA LEU A 169 10.17 -13.37 -0.07
C LEU A 169 9.27 -14.61 -0.03
N ASP A 170 9.41 -15.44 -1.07
CA ASP A 170 8.87 -16.80 -1.09
C ASP A 170 9.43 -17.61 0.09
N GLN A 171 8.56 -18.28 0.85
CA GLN A 171 8.90 -19.11 2.00
C GLN A 171 10.03 -20.12 1.71
N GLU A 172 10.08 -20.71 0.51
CA GLU A 172 11.11 -21.68 0.15
C GLU A 172 12.53 -21.08 0.25
N LEU A 173 12.65 -19.77 0.03
CA LEU A 173 13.92 -19.04 0.10
C LEU A 173 14.44 -18.86 1.53
N LEU A 174 13.60 -19.04 2.56
CA LEU A 174 14.05 -19.01 3.96
C LEU A 174 15.13 -20.06 4.24
N SER A 175 15.12 -21.18 3.51
CA SER A 175 16.14 -22.24 3.61
C SER A 175 17.56 -21.79 3.24
N GLN A 176 17.70 -20.64 2.55
CA GLN A 176 19.00 -20.08 2.19
C GLN A 176 19.68 -19.32 3.34
N PHE A 177 18.93 -19.01 4.41
CA PHE A 177 19.41 -18.30 5.58
C PHE A 177 19.77 -19.26 6.73
N PRO A 178 20.65 -18.86 7.66
CA PRO A 178 21.02 -19.68 8.81
C PRO A 178 19.80 -20.06 9.67
N SER A 179 19.65 -21.35 9.96
CA SER A 179 18.52 -21.90 10.72
C SER A 179 18.65 -21.75 12.25
N SER A 180 19.77 -21.22 12.75
CA SER A 180 20.05 -21.04 14.18
C SER A 180 19.33 -19.85 14.82
N GLY A 181 18.40 -19.19 14.12
CA GLY A 181 17.68 -18.01 14.61
C GLY A 181 18.52 -16.72 14.61
N GLU A 182 19.75 -16.79 14.10
CA GLU A 182 20.72 -15.68 14.13
C GLU A 182 20.73 -14.85 12.84
N GLY A 183 20.04 -15.29 11.77
CA GLY A 183 20.06 -14.61 10.47
C GLY A 183 18.89 -13.66 10.25
N ILE A 184 17.68 -14.21 10.24
CA ILE A 184 16.47 -13.47 9.91
C ILE A 184 15.39 -13.68 10.98
N LEU A 185 14.64 -12.62 11.24
CA LEU A 185 13.52 -12.56 12.16
C LEU A 185 12.22 -12.51 11.37
N LEU A 186 11.35 -13.50 11.52
CA LEU A 186 10.03 -13.46 10.93
C LEU A 186 9.17 -12.39 11.63
N GLN A 187 8.37 -11.66 10.85
CA GLN A 187 7.46 -10.66 11.39
C GLN A 187 6.39 -11.30 12.27
N ASN A 188 5.91 -12.46 11.86
CA ASN A 188 4.98 -13.34 12.56
C ASN A 188 4.99 -14.71 11.86
N ASP A 189 4.22 -15.66 12.37
CA ASP A 189 4.07 -16.99 11.78
C ASP A 189 3.02 -17.05 10.66
N GLN A 190 2.46 -15.90 10.24
CA GLN A 190 1.40 -15.84 9.24
C GLN A 190 1.94 -15.99 7.82
N ILE A 191 1.17 -16.67 6.97
CA ILE A 191 1.43 -16.80 5.54
C ILE A 191 0.72 -15.67 4.82
N TYR A 192 1.38 -15.12 3.82
CA TYR A 192 0.85 -14.06 2.99
C TYR A 192 0.83 -14.47 1.51
N PHE A 193 -0.06 -13.87 0.74
CA PHE A 193 -0.14 -14.04 -0.70
C PHE A 193 -0.17 -12.69 -1.39
N ALA A 194 0.43 -12.62 -2.58
CA ALA A 194 0.35 -11.45 -3.44
C ALA A 194 -0.77 -11.63 -4.48
N ILE A 195 -1.74 -10.72 -4.45
CA ILE A 195 -2.65 -10.46 -5.56
C ILE A 195 -1.93 -9.48 -6.49
N VAL A 196 -1.56 -9.97 -7.67
CA VAL A 196 -0.72 -9.28 -8.64
C VAL A 196 -1.57 -8.67 -9.74
N PHE A 197 -1.35 -7.38 -10.00
CA PHE A 197 -1.87 -6.64 -11.14
C PHE A 197 -0.73 -6.43 -12.13
N ASP A 198 -0.89 -6.89 -13.38
CA ASP A 198 0.08 -6.62 -14.44
C ASP A 198 -0.15 -5.24 -15.07
N LEU A 199 0.65 -4.26 -14.65
CA LEU A 199 0.48 -2.86 -15.01
C LEU A 199 1.26 -2.46 -16.27
N ARG A 200 1.91 -3.40 -16.98
CA ARG A 200 2.73 -3.10 -18.18
C ARG A 200 1.98 -2.40 -19.30
N LYS A 201 0.66 -2.58 -19.36
CA LYS A 201 -0.21 -1.96 -20.36
C LYS A 201 -0.62 -0.53 -20.00
N LEU A 202 -0.30 -0.07 -18.78
CA LEU A 202 -0.62 1.28 -18.33
C LEU A 202 0.58 2.22 -18.52
N PRO A 203 0.33 3.53 -18.72
CA PRO A 203 1.38 4.54 -18.62
C PRO A 203 2.04 4.54 -17.24
N GLU A 204 3.33 4.85 -17.16
CA GLU A 204 4.07 5.00 -15.89
C GLU A 204 3.44 6.07 -14.98
N GLU A 205 2.84 7.11 -15.58
CA GLU A 205 2.15 8.20 -14.88
C GLU A 205 0.70 7.87 -14.47
N SER A 206 0.31 6.60 -14.47
CA SER A 206 -1.02 6.21 -14.02
C SER A 206 -1.20 6.49 -12.53
N THR A 207 -2.33 7.11 -12.18
CA THR A 207 -2.61 7.57 -10.82
C THR A 207 -3.87 6.91 -10.26
N GLY A 208 -3.97 6.84 -8.94
CA GLY A 208 -5.17 6.34 -8.25
C GLY A 208 -5.32 4.83 -8.17
N ILE A 209 -4.43 4.04 -8.79
CA ILE A 209 -4.51 2.56 -8.75
C ILE A 209 -4.53 2.06 -7.30
N ILE A 210 -3.57 2.50 -6.48
CA ILE A 210 -3.43 2.05 -5.09
C ILE A 210 -4.64 2.47 -4.26
N CYS A 211 -5.11 3.72 -4.39
CA CYS A 211 -6.26 4.19 -3.59
C CYS A 211 -7.56 3.50 -4.01
N GLY A 212 -7.76 3.23 -5.30
CA GLY A 212 -8.94 2.51 -5.80
C GLY A 212 -8.95 1.06 -5.32
N VAL A 213 -7.81 0.36 -5.41
CA VAL A 213 -7.67 -1.02 -4.92
C VAL A 213 -7.84 -1.09 -3.40
N ALA A 214 -7.14 -0.24 -2.65
CA ALA A 214 -7.25 -0.19 -1.19
C ALA A 214 -8.66 0.17 -0.73
N GLY A 215 -9.30 1.14 -1.39
CA GLY A 215 -10.68 1.53 -1.11
C GLY A 215 -11.64 0.36 -1.30
N ARG A 216 -11.50 -0.41 -2.39
CA ARG A 216 -12.38 -1.55 -2.65
C ARG A 216 -12.21 -2.66 -1.62
N LEU A 217 -10.97 -2.99 -1.29
CA LEU A 217 -10.70 -4.01 -0.28
C LEU A 217 -11.21 -3.60 1.09
N LEU A 218 -11.05 -2.33 1.48
CA LEU A 218 -11.55 -1.83 2.76
C LEU A 218 -13.07 -1.76 2.81
N GLU A 219 -13.74 -1.42 1.71
CA GLU A 219 -15.21 -1.46 1.63
C GLU A 219 -15.77 -2.86 1.88
N ARG A 220 -15.09 -3.90 1.40
CA ARG A 220 -15.58 -5.28 1.46
C ARG A 220 -15.10 -6.05 2.68
N LEU A 221 -13.84 -5.87 3.08
CA LEU A 221 -13.19 -6.62 4.15
C LEU A 221 -12.99 -5.79 5.42
N GLY A 222 -13.24 -4.48 5.39
CA GLY A 222 -13.03 -3.57 6.52
C GLY A 222 -14.20 -3.46 7.50
N ASP A 223 -15.20 -4.34 7.43
CA ASP A 223 -16.41 -4.21 8.26
C ASP A 223 -16.12 -4.52 9.75
N GLU A 224 -16.41 -3.57 10.63
CA GLU A 224 -16.06 -3.51 12.07
C GLU A 224 -16.82 -4.54 12.95
N GLY A 225 -17.37 -5.62 12.38
CA GLY A 225 -18.47 -6.39 12.99
C GLY A 225 -18.27 -7.89 13.23
N GLN A 226 -17.24 -8.55 12.66
CA GLN A 226 -17.07 -10.00 12.81
C GLN A 226 -15.60 -10.41 13.00
N GLY A 227 -15.26 -10.83 14.22
CA GLY A 227 -14.10 -11.69 14.44
C GLY A 227 -12.74 -10.99 14.38
N GLU A 228 -11.70 -11.72 14.78
CA GLU A 228 -10.42 -11.17 15.23
C GLU A 228 -9.60 -10.47 14.14
N GLY A 229 -9.50 -9.14 14.25
CA GLY A 229 -8.43 -8.36 13.61
C GLY A 229 -8.90 -7.50 12.44
N ALA A 230 -8.53 -6.21 12.48
CA ALA A 230 -8.74 -5.29 11.37
C ALA A 230 -8.01 -5.77 10.10
N PHE A 231 -8.64 -5.65 8.93
CA PHE A 231 -8.04 -5.98 7.65
C PHE A 231 -6.71 -5.24 7.45
N ASN A 232 -5.63 -6.01 7.31
CA ASN A 232 -4.27 -5.49 7.23
C ASN A 232 -3.67 -5.81 5.87
N MET A 233 -3.93 -4.95 4.89
CA MET A 233 -3.26 -5.03 3.59
C MET A 233 -1.92 -4.31 3.59
N SER A 234 -0.95 -4.91 2.92
CA SER A 234 0.31 -4.29 2.51
C SER A 234 0.32 -4.10 0.99
N TYR A 235 1.05 -3.11 0.50
CA TYR A 235 1.15 -2.87 -0.94
C TYR A 235 2.61 -2.78 -1.36
N LEU A 236 2.97 -3.47 -2.44
CA LEU A 236 4.31 -3.45 -3.01
C LEU A 236 4.22 -3.13 -4.50
N SER A 237 4.71 -1.95 -4.87
CA SER A 237 4.80 -1.50 -6.25
C SER A 237 6.14 -1.93 -6.85
N THR A 238 6.11 -2.46 -8.07
CA THR A 238 7.31 -2.70 -8.89
C THR A 238 7.24 -1.87 -10.16
N ALA A 239 8.29 -1.89 -10.99
CA ALA A 239 8.28 -1.23 -12.30
C ALA A 239 7.18 -1.74 -13.26
N ARG A 240 6.60 -2.91 -13.00
CA ARG A 240 5.66 -3.57 -13.93
C ARG A 240 4.37 -4.05 -13.28
N THR A 241 4.35 -4.21 -11.96
CA THR A 241 3.23 -4.80 -11.25
C THR A 241 2.88 -4.03 -9.99
N GLY A 242 1.59 -4.01 -9.67
CA GLY A 242 1.09 -3.70 -8.34
C GLY A 242 0.83 -5.00 -7.61
N ASN A 243 1.29 -5.13 -6.36
CA ASN A 243 1.14 -6.35 -5.58
C ASN A 243 0.44 -5.99 -4.27
N VAL A 244 -0.79 -6.45 -4.09
CA VAL A 244 -1.48 -6.36 -2.82
C VAL A 244 -1.15 -7.62 -2.04
N ILE A 245 -0.56 -7.45 -0.85
CA ILE A 245 -0.15 -8.55 0.01
C ILE A 245 -1.18 -8.66 1.14
N VAL A 246 -1.82 -9.81 1.23
CA VAL A 246 -2.89 -10.14 2.20
C VAL A 246 -2.58 -11.46 2.88
N ARG A 247 -3.21 -11.72 4.03
CA ARG A 247 -3.03 -12.99 4.74
C ARG A 247 -3.71 -14.14 4.00
N GLU A 248 -3.27 -15.36 4.29
CA GLU A 248 -3.87 -16.60 3.77
C GLU A 248 -5.39 -16.69 4.01
N ASP A 249 -5.86 -16.30 5.20
CA ASP A 249 -7.29 -16.32 5.56
C ASP A 249 -8.11 -15.28 4.78
N GLU A 250 -7.49 -14.22 4.27
CA GLU A 250 -8.15 -13.09 3.59
C GLU A 250 -8.02 -13.16 2.05
N VAL A 251 -7.13 -14.00 1.51
CA VAL A 251 -6.76 -13.95 0.08
C VAL A 251 -7.91 -14.20 -0.88
N ASN A 252 -8.78 -15.18 -0.55
CA ASN A 252 -9.89 -15.57 -1.42
C ASN A 252 -10.98 -14.48 -1.44
N GLU A 253 -11.29 -13.92 -0.28
CA GLU A 253 -12.28 -12.85 -0.15
C GLU A 253 -11.77 -11.55 -0.80
N ALA A 254 -10.48 -11.21 -0.59
CA ALA A 254 -9.84 -10.07 -1.24
C ALA A 254 -9.85 -10.22 -2.77
N LEU A 255 -9.50 -11.40 -3.30
CA LEU A 255 -9.54 -11.65 -4.74
C LEU A 255 -10.96 -11.54 -5.31
N ALA A 256 -11.96 -12.12 -4.62
CA ALA A 256 -13.36 -12.02 -5.02
C ALA A 256 -13.85 -10.56 -5.04
N ALA A 257 -13.54 -9.77 -4.01
CA ALA A 257 -13.90 -8.36 -3.92
C ALA A 257 -13.36 -7.52 -5.10
N LEU A 258 -12.14 -7.84 -5.57
CA LEU A 258 -11.49 -7.17 -6.69
C LEU A 258 -12.08 -7.59 -8.05
N LEU A 259 -12.49 -8.85 -8.20
CA LEU A 259 -13.12 -9.36 -9.43
C LEU A 259 -14.58 -8.90 -9.58
N GLU A 260 -15.33 -8.78 -8.49
CA GLU A 260 -16.73 -8.30 -8.53
C GLU A 260 -16.85 -6.86 -9.07
N GLU A 261 -15.93 -5.98 -8.68
CA GLU A 261 -15.93 -4.59 -9.16
C GLU A 261 -15.60 -4.51 -10.65
N GLU A 262 -14.76 -5.42 -11.12
CA GLU A 262 -14.50 -5.56 -12.55
C GLU A 262 -15.78 -5.91 -13.32
N ALA A 263 -16.55 -6.90 -12.84
CA ALA A 263 -17.80 -7.30 -13.48
C ALA A 263 -18.85 -6.18 -13.51
N MET A 264 -19.01 -5.40 -12.43
CA MET A 264 -19.93 -4.27 -12.40
C MET A 264 -19.52 -3.12 -13.33
N SER A 265 -18.23 -2.98 -13.61
CA SER A 265 -17.74 -2.01 -14.60
C SER A 265 -18.17 -2.37 -16.04
N VAL A 266 -18.39 -3.65 -16.35
CA VAL A 266 -18.86 -4.14 -17.65
C VAL A 266 -20.32 -3.75 -17.90
N ASP A 267 -21.21 -4.06 -16.95
CA ASP A 267 -22.65 -3.78 -17.08
C ASP A 267 -22.94 -2.26 -17.19
N SER A 268 -22.13 -1.44 -16.53
CA SER A 268 -22.25 0.03 -16.55
C SER A 268 -21.89 0.64 -17.91
N LEU A 269 -20.95 0.02 -18.65
CA LEU A 269 -20.52 0.48 -19.98
C LEU A 269 -21.49 0.02 -21.08
N ASP A 270 -22.05 -1.18 -20.96
CA ASP A 270 -23.06 -1.71 -21.89
C ASP A 270 -24.43 -1.02 -21.74
N GLY A 271 -24.74 -0.49 -20.56
CA GLY A 271 -25.92 0.35 -20.35
C GLY A 271 -25.86 1.72 -21.04
N MET A 272 -24.65 2.27 -21.25
CA MET A 272 -24.47 3.57 -21.91
C MET A 272 -24.52 3.47 -23.43
N THR A 273 -24.08 2.36 -24.03
CA THR A 273 -24.08 2.16 -25.49
C THR A 273 -25.48 1.89 -26.06
N ASN A 274 -26.44 1.46 -25.23
CA ASN A 274 -27.81 1.15 -25.66
C ASN A 274 -28.83 2.29 -25.44
N SER A 275 -28.40 3.48 -25.02
CA SER A 275 -29.30 4.63 -24.78
C SER A 275 -29.43 5.61 -25.95
N HIS A 276 -28.83 5.27 -27.11
CA HIS A 276 -28.93 6.05 -28.35
C HIS A 276 -29.37 5.18 -29.54
N LEU A 277 -30.52 4.51 -29.41
CA LEU A 277 -31.32 4.05 -30.55
C LEU A 277 -32.80 4.27 -30.28
#